data_AF-A0A5D4SL69-F1
#
_entry.id   AF-A0A5D4SL69-F1
#
_cell.length_a   1.000
_cell.length_b   1.000
_cell.length_c   1.000
_cell.angle_alpha   90.00
_cell.angle_beta   90.00
_cell.angle_gamma   90.00
#
_symmetry.space_group_name_H-M   'P 1'
#
loop_
_entity.id
_entity.type
_entity.pdbx_description
1 polymer ?
#
loop_
_entity_poly.entity_id
_entity_poly.type
_entity_poly.pdbx_seq_one_letter_code
_entity_poly.pdbx_strand_id
1 'polypeptide(L)' 'MAKNVTFCFDTKYIDSRTCETFTFEELGVAENLNEEAERKILEDILHAWIWDKLNISYSIVWNKDE' A
#
# COMPACT_ATOMS: atom_id res chain seq x y z
N MET A 1 -4.07 23.50 -0.36
CA MET A 1 -3.54 22.66 0.72
C MET A 1 -3.51 21.27 0.14
N ALA A 2 -2.33 20.67 -0.01
CA ALA A 2 -2.21 19.35 -0.61
C ALA A 2 -3.06 18.34 0.17
N LYS A 3 -3.95 17.62 -0.51
CA LYS A 3 -4.67 16.49 0.09
C LYS A 3 -3.67 15.35 0.29
N ASN A 4 -3.65 14.79 1.50
CA ASN A 4 -2.83 13.63 1.85
C ASN A 4 -3.74 12.42 2.07
N VAL A 5 -3.24 11.25 1.70
CA VAL A 5 -3.89 9.96 1.93
C VAL A 5 -2.90 9.00 2.57
N THR A 6 -3.36 8.24 3.55
CA THR A 6 -2.54 7.20 4.19
C THR A 6 -3.11 5.84 3.82
N PHE A 7 -2.30 5.02 3.16
CA PHE A 7 -2.60 3.63 2.90
C PHE A 7 -2.06 2.78 4.04
N CYS A 8 -2.88 1.87 4.54
CA CYS A 8 -2.49 0.93 5.57
C CYS A 8 -3.04 -0.45 5.21
N PHE A 9 -2.21 -1.48 5.38
CA PHE A 9 -2.70 -2.85 5.44
C PHE A 9 -2.13 -3.56 6.67
N ASP A 10 -2.87 -4.55 7.12
CA ASP A 10 -2.52 -5.41 8.24
C ASP A 10 -2.63 -6.85 7.76
N THR A 11 -1.70 -7.70 8.18
CA THR A 11 -1.78 -9.13 7.92
C THR A 11 -1.99 -9.87 9.24
N LYS A 12 -2.32 -11.15 9.15
CA LYS A 12 -2.54 -11.98 10.35
C LYS A 12 -1.27 -12.23 11.17
N TYR A 13 -0.10 -11.79 10.69
CA TYR A 13 1.16 -11.92 11.40
C TYR A 13 1.36 -10.76 12.38
N ILE A 14 1.91 -11.08 13.56
CA ILE A 14 2.28 -10.08 14.57
C ILE A 14 3.30 -9.10 13.96
N ASP A 15 3.14 -7.81 14.24
CA ASP A 15 4.00 -6.70 13.74
C ASP A 15 4.03 -6.52 12.22
N SER A 16 2.99 -6.96 11.50
CA SER A 16 2.94 -6.87 10.03
C SER A 16 2.22 -5.64 9.47
N ARG A 17 1.78 -4.72 10.34
CA ARG A 17 1.08 -3.51 9.90
C ARG A 17 2.03 -2.59 9.14
N THR A 18 1.71 -2.33 7.88
CA THR A 18 2.43 -1.38 7.04
C THR A 18 1.52 -0.22 6.73
N CYS A 19 1.99 1.00 6.99
CA CYS A 19 1.30 2.24 6.64
C CYS A 19 2.25 3.18 5.91
N GLU A 20 1.80 3.76 4.80
CA GLU A 20 2.53 4.78 4.04
C GLU A 20 1.60 5.94 3.71
N THR A 21 2.12 7.16 3.81
CA THR A 21 1.37 8.39 3.52
C THR A 21 1.86 8.98 2.21
N PHE A 22 0.92 9.32 1.34
CA PHE A 22 1.16 9.90 0.04
C PHE A 22 0.37 11.20 -0.12
N THR A 23 0.88 12.11 -0.92
CA THR A 23 0.13 13.26 -1.42
C THR A 23 -0.67 12.87 -2.67
N PHE A 24 -1.75 13.59 -2.96
CA PHE A 24 -2.51 13.37 -4.20
C PHE A 24 -1.65 13.60 -5.46
N GLU A 25 -0.69 14.52 -5.39
CA GLU A 25 0.28 14.79 -6.46
C GLU A 25 1.21 13.60 -6.71
N GLU A 26 1.74 12.95 -5.67
CA GLU A 26 2.57 11.74 -5.78
C GLU A 26 1.81 10.56 -6.39
N LEU A 27 0.50 10.49 -6.13
CA LEU A 27 -0.38 9.47 -6.69
C LEU A 27 -0.90 9.80 -8.09
N GLY A 28 -0.59 10.99 -8.62
CA GLY A 28 -1.10 11.45 -9.91
C GLY A 28 -2.62 11.69 -9.94
N VAL A 29 -3.24 11.88 -8.78
CA VAL A 29 -4.69 12.11 -8.65
C VAL A 29 -4.99 13.59 -8.83
N ALA A 30 -5.85 13.94 -9.77
CA ALA A 30 -6.25 15.33 -9.98
C ALA A 30 -7.10 15.85 -8.80
N GLU A 31 -6.73 17.00 -8.23
CA GLU A 31 -7.39 17.58 -7.06
C GLU A 31 -8.84 18.05 -7.29
N ASN A 32 -9.29 18.12 -8.56
CA ASN A 32 -10.63 18.60 -8.97
C ASN A 32 -11.59 17.49 -9.41
N LEU A 33 -11.35 16.24 -9.00
CA LEU A 33 -12.24 15.14 -9.29
C LEU A 33 -13.44 15.10 -8.32
N ASN A 34 -14.55 14.49 -8.74
CA ASN A 34 -15.65 14.24 -7.82
C ASN A 34 -15.24 13.18 -6.79
N GLU A 35 -15.88 13.17 -5.63
CA GLU A 35 -15.55 12.27 -4.51
C GLU A 35 -15.59 10.77 -4.90
N GLU A 36 -16.53 10.38 -5.76
CA GLU A 36 -16.68 9.00 -6.23
C GLU A 36 -15.50 8.56 -7.13
N ALA A 37 -15.05 9.46 -8.00
CA ALA A 37 -13.92 9.25 -8.90
C ALA A 37 -12.59 9.28 -8.13
N GLU A 38 -12.44 10.20 -7.17
CA GLU A 38 -11.29 10.22 -6.24
C GLU A 38 -11.20 8.86 -5.52
N ARG A 39 -12.31 8.38 -4.97
CA ARG A 39 -12.36 7.10 -4.25
C ARG A 39 -11.97 5.92 -5.14
N LYS A 40 -12.54 5.83 -6.34
CA LYS A 40 -12.26 4.71 -7.26
C LYS A 40 -10.78 4.65 -7.67
N ILE A 41 -10.19 5.81 -7.98
CA ILE A 41 -8.76 5.88 -8.33
C ILE A 41 -7.90 5.49 -7.13
N LEU A 42 -8.20 6.00 -5.94
CA LEU A 42 -7.47 5.64 -4.72
C LEU A 42 -7.60 4.15 -4.39
N GLU A 43 -8.77 3.53 -4.62
CA GLU A 43 -8.97 2.09 -4.46
C GLU A 43 -8.07 1.30 -5.44
N ASP A 44 -8.05 1.65 -6.72
CA ASP A 44 -7.18 0.98 -7.72
C ASP A 44 -5.69 1.11 -7.35
N ILE A 45 -5.25 2.29 -6.93
CA ILE A 45 -3.87 2.53 -6.49
C ILE A 45 -3.54 1.74 -5.22
N LEU A 46 -4.44 1.73 -4.22
CA LEU A 46 -4.28 0.96 -2.99
C LEU A 46 -4.12 -0.53 -3.31
N HIS A 47 -4.95 -1.08 -4.20
CA HIS A 47 -4.86 -2.47 -4.62
C HIS A 47 -3.49 -2.78 -5.24
N ALA A 48 -3.00 -1.94 -6.16
CA ALA A 48 -1.68 -2.13 -6.77
C ALA A 48 -0.55 -2.04 -5.73
N TRP A 49 -0.60 -1.07 -4.82
CA TRP A 49 0.39 -0.90 -3.75
C TRP A 49 0.40 -2.09 -2.77
N ILE A 50 -0.77 -2.62 -2.38
CA ILE A 50 -0.86 -3.82 -1.54
C ILE A 50 -0.20 -5.02 -2.24
N TRP A 51 -0.48 -5.23 -3.53
CA TRP A 51 0.10 -6.34 -4.29
C TRP A 51 1.62 -6.25 -4.43
N ASP A 52 2.16 -5.04 -4.62
CA ASP A 52 3.62 -4.82 -4.64
C ASP A 52 4.26 -5.19 -3.30
N LYS A 53 3.65 -4.79 -2.18
CA LYS A 53 4.14 -5.12 -0.83
C LYS A 53 3.96 -6.58 -0.45
N LEU A 54 2.89 -7.22 -0.94
CA LEU A 54 2.63 -8.65 -0.77
C LEU A 54 3.44 -9.53 -1.73
N ASN A 55 4.47 -9.01 -2.40
CA ASN A 55 5.46 -9.80 -3.12
C ASN A 55 6.32 -10.62 -2.13
N ILE A 56 5.70 -11.65 -1.57
CA ILE A 56 6.24 -12.52 -0.54
C ILE A 56 7.27 -13.44 -1.19
N SER A 57 8.54 -13.09 -1.04
CA SER A 57 9.63 -14.03 -1.26
C SER A 57 9.75 -14.94 -0.02
N TYR A 58 9.64 -16.25 -0.21
CA TYR A 58 9.88 -17.23 0.85
C TYR A 58 11.17 -18.00 0.56
N SER A 59 11.92 -18.27 1.61
CA SER A 59 13.15 -19.07 1.56
C SER A 59 13.20 -19.92 2.81
N ILE A 60 13.49 -21.21 2.68
CA ILE A 60 13.73 -22.09 3.83
C ILE A 60 15.24 -22.18 4.00
N VAL A 61 15.75 -21.58 5.08
CA VAL A 61 17.16 -21.71 5.47
C VAL A 61 17.26 -22.85 6.48
N TRP A 62 17.88 -23.96 6.08
CA TRP A 62 18.20 -25.09 6.95
C TRP A 62 19.70 -25.09 7.22
N ASN A 63 20.13 -24.51 8.35
CA ASN A 63 21.49 -24.71 8.83
C ASN A 63 21.54 -26.04 9.59
N LYS A 64 22.23 -27.02 9.01
CA LYS A 64 22.62 -28.24 9.70
C LYS A 64 24.05 -28.01 10.19
N ASP A 65 24.21 -27.62 11.45
CA ASP A 65 25.51 -27.68 12.11
C ASP A 65 25.99 -29.15 12.10
N GLU A 66 27.19 -29.38 11.55
CA GLU A 66 27.93 -30.64 11.65
C GLU A 66 28.65 -30.75 13.00
#